data_AF-A0A800A092-F1
#
_entry.id   AF-A0A800A092-F1
#
_cell.length_a   1.000
_cell.length_b   1.000
_cell.length_c   1.000
_cell.angle_alpha   90.00
_cell.angle_beta   90.00
_cell.angle_gamma   90.00
#
_symmetry.space_group_name_H-M   'P 1'
#
loop_
_entity.id
_entity.type
_entity.pdbx_description
1 polymer ?
#
loop_
_entity_poly.entity_id
_entity_poly.type
_entity_poly.pdbx_seq_one_letter_code
_entity_poly.pdbx_strand_id
1 'polypeptide(L)'
;MRRETRIVIFVSSLAALGANLPYVFAPLLAPPGHRFMGHVFNPDEPNVYLAWIRQHAEGSLLAKDPFTTEGPQVGFFNLFLFALGVLSALLRLDPIWLWHASRVVGCFALVASAWALSRRALSHPLAWRLSLWLVSFGSGLGWLQALGVPLDSTDYRPRLLGLITPETVNFLSMLVNPLFSLSISLELLALSFWLDAL
;
A
#
# COMPACT_ATOMS: atom_id res chain seq x y z
N MET A 1 2.33 -17.24 22.29
CA MET A 1 3.42 -16.40 21.73
C MET A 1 4.15 -16.95 20.51
N ARG A 2 5.02 -17.99 20.59
CA ARG A 2 5.84 -18.38 19.40
C ARG A 2 5.04 -18.82 18.17
N ARG A 3 3.95 -19.58 18.35
CA ARG A 3 3.07 -20.04 17.24
C ARG A 3 2.27 -18.89 16.60
N GLU A 4 1.96 -17.88 17.40
CA GLU A 4 1.18 -16.70 17.01
C GLU A 4 1.99 -15.73 16.18
N THR A 5 3.22 -15.45 16.61
CA THR A 5 4.15 -14.65 15.80
C THR A 5 4.41 -15.32 14.44
N ARG A 6 4.49 -16.66 14.40
CA ARG A 6 4.64 -17.41 13.15
C ARG A 6 3.47 -17.21 12.19
N ILE A 7 2.21 -17.19 12.66
CA ILE A 7 1.08 -16.99 11.75
C ILE A 7 1.05 -15.56 11.20
N VAL A 8 1.35 -14.55 12.04
CA VAL A 8 1.42 -13.15 11.59
C VAL A 8 2.52 -12.98 10.53
N ILE A 9 3.72 -13.49 10.80
CA ILE A 9 4.84 -13.44 9.83
C ILE A 9 4.46 -14.20 8.56
N PHE A 10 3.87 -15.38 8.67
CA PHE A 10 3.51 -16.19 7.51
C PHE A 10 2.48 -15.48 6.62
N VAL A 11 1.39 -14.96 7.19
CA VAL A 11 0.36 -14.23 6.43
C VAL A 11 0.94 -12.94 5.84
N SER A 12 1.74 -12.19 6.60
CA SER A 12 2.41 -10.98 6.12
C SER A 12 3.34 -11.28 4.94
N SER A 13 4.13 -12.34 5.03
CA SER A 13 5.01 -12.79 3.95
C SER A 13 4.24 -13.20 2.71
N LEU A 14 3.12 -13.93 2.86
CA LEU A 14 2.27 -14.26 1.71
C LEU A 14 1.65 -13.02 1.07
N ALA A 15 1.16 -12.07 1.88
CA ALA A 15 0.62 -10.82 1.38
C ALA A 15 1.70 -10.01 0.64
N ALA A 16 2.89 -9.87 1.24
CA ALA A 16 4.01 -9.18 0.63
C ALA A 16 4.49 -9.86 -0.66
N LEU A 17 4.59 -11.18 -0.68
CA LEU A 17 4.93 -11.94 -1.89
C LEU A 17 3.89 -11.70 -2.98
N GLY A 18 2.60 -11.88 -2.68
CA GLY A 18 1.52 -11.65 -3.64
C GLY A 18 1.46 -10.22 -4.17
N ALA A 19 1.67 -9.23 -3.30
CA ALA A 19 1.67 -7.81 -3.65
C ALA A 19 2.89 -7.40 -4.51
N ASN A 20 4.04 -8.06 -4.35
CA ASN A 20 5.27 -7.69 -5.06
C ASN A 20 5.59 -8.56 -6.27
N LEU A 21 5.00 -9.76 -6.38
CA LEU A 21 5.14 -10.64 -7.54
C LEU A 21 4.89 -9.94 -8.89
N PRO A 22 3.85 -9.07 -9.03
CA PRO A 22 3.59 -8.34 -10.27
C PRO A 22 4.74 -7.42 -10.67
N TYR A 23 5.42 -6.81 -9.70
CA TYR A 23 6.51 -5.87 -9.92
C TYR A 23 7.82 -6.59 -10.32
N VAL A 24 7.94 -7.87 -10.00
CA VAL A 24 9.04 -8.73 -10.48
C VAL A 24 8.80 -9.18 -11.91
N PHE A 25 7.56 -9.54 -12.26
CA PHE A 25 7.24 -10.02 -13.61
C PHE A 25 7.02 -8.91 -14.64
N ALA A 26 6.52 -7.74 -14.24
CA ALA A 26 6.20 -6.66 -15.17
C ALA A 26 7.39 -6.21 -16.04
N PRO A 27 8.63 -6.05 -15.51
CA PRO A 27 9.81 -5.78 -16.34
C PRO A 27 10.11 -6.89 -17.36
N LEU A 28 9.86 -8.15 -17.01
CA LEU A 28 10.13 -9.32 -17.86
C LEU A 28 9.10 -9.48 -18.98
N LEU A 29 7.89 -8.93 -18.78
CA LEU A 29 6.78 -8.98 -19.73
C LEU A 29 6.65 -7.69 -20.56
N ALA A 30 7.59 -6.74 -20.42
CA ALA A 30 7.55 -5.49 -21.17
C ALA A 30 7.63 -5.74 -22.69
N PRO A 31 6.70 -5.18 -23.50
CA PRO A 31 6.73 -5.34 -24.95
C PRO A 31 8.04 -4.81 -25.57
N PRO A 32 8.45 -5.30 -26.76
CA PRO A 32 9.59 -4.75 -27.47
C PRO A 32 9.50 -3.22 -27.62
N GLY A 33 10.60 -2.54 -27.32
CA GLY A 33 10.68 -1.07 -27.34
C GLY A 33 10.09 -0.36 -26.12
N HIS A 34 9.51 -1.08 -25.16
CA HIS A 34 8.94 -0.50 -23.94
C HIS A 34 9.76 -0.89 -22.71
N ARG A 35 9.63 -0.10 -21.63
CA ARG A 35 10.23 -0.37 -20.32
C ARG A 35 9.20 -0.19 -19.24
N PHE A 36 9.25 -1.05 -18.22
CA PHE A 36 8.41 -0.91 -17.05
C PHE A 36 8.86 0.29 -16.20
N MET A 37 7.92 1.17 -15.87
CA MET A 37 8.18 2.43 -15.16
C MET A 37 7.98 2.34 -13.63
N GLY A 38 7.77 1.13 -13.09
CA GLY A 38 7.69 0.92 -11.64
C GLY A 38 6.28 0.79 -11.06
N HIS A 39 5.21 1.04 -11.84
CA HIS A 39 3.82 0.96 -11.37
C HIS A 39 2.97 0.03 -12.25
N VAL A 40 2.29 -0.95 -11.64
CA VAL A 40 1.41 -1.90 -12.35
C VAL A 40 -0.06 -1.44 -12.41
N PHE A 41 -0.43 -0.44 -11.61
CA PHE A 41 -1.80 0.07 -11.50
C PHE A 41 -1.76 1.58 -11.26
N ASN A 42 -2.72 2.30 -11.88
CA ASN A 42 -2.93 3.75 -11.76
C ASN A 42 -1.61 4.53 -11.61
N PRO A 43 -0.76 4.60 -12.66
CA PRO A 43 0.58 5.17 -12.54
C PRO A 43 0.57 6.67 -12.24
N ASP A 44 -0.53 7.37 -12.48
CA ASP A 44 -0.61 8.82 -12.36
C ASP A 44 -0.34 9.28 -10.92
N GLU A 45 -1.09 8.76 -9.94
CA GLU A 45 -0.95 9.16 -8.54
C GLU A 45 0.41 8.81 -7.91
N PRO A 46 0.94 7.58 -8.02
CA PRO A 46 2.27 7.25 -7.52
C PRO A 46 3.38 8.09 -8.14
N ASN A 47 3.24 8.52 -9.40
CA ASN A 47 4.23 9.41 -10.02
C ASN A 47 4.20 10.83 -9.42
N VAL A 48 3.02 11.35 -9.02
CA VAL A 48 2.93 12.59 -8.23
C VAL A 48 3.66 12.43 -6.90
N TYR A 49 3.44 11.32 -6.20
CA TYR A 49 4.13 11.04 -4.93
C TYR A 49 5.64 10.90 -5.09
N LEU A 50 6.12 10.21 -6.14
CA LEU A 50 7.55 10.14 -6.42
C LEU A 50 8.14 11.53 -6.69
N ALA A 51 7.42 12.40 -7.40
CA ALA A 51 7.86 13.78 -7.61
C ALA A 51 7.94 14.57 -6.29
N TRP A 52 7.02 14.36 -5.36
CA TRP A 52 7.07 14.99 -4.04
C TRP A 52 8.20 14.44 -3.17
N ILE A 53 8.43 13.13 -3.18
CA ILE A 53 9.56 12.51 -2.49
C ILE A 53 10.88 13.09 -3.02
N ARG A 54 11.02 13.27 -4.35
CA ARG A 54 12.19 13.94 -4.96
C ARG A 54 12.38 15.36 -4.45
N GLN A 55 11.32 16.18 -4.46
CA GLN A 55 11.38 17.55 -3.95
C GLN A 55 11.79 17.63 -2.47
N HIS A 56 11.28 16.70 -1.65
CA HIS A 56 11.68 16.61 -0.24
C HIS A 56 13.13 16.16 -0.08
N ALA A 57 13.62 15.24 -0.92
CA ALA A 57 15.02 14.83 -0.94
C ALA A 57 15.96 15.98 -1.35
N GLU A 58 15.48 16.89 -2.19
CA GLU A 58 16.18 18.12 -2.59
C GLU A 58 16.11 19.25 -1.53
N GLY A 59 15.42 19.01 -0.41
CA GLY A 59 15.36 19.92 0.73
C GLY A 59 14.12 20.81 0.78
N SER A 60 13.14 20.62 -0.11
CA SER A 60 11.88 21.36 -0.03
C SER A 60 11.01 20.83 1.12
N LEU A 61 10.53 21.72 1.99
CA LEU A 61 9.54 21.36 2.99
C LEU A 61 8.15 21.14 2.37
N LEU A 62 7.78 21.97 1.39
CA LEU A 62 6.48 21.89 0.72
C LEU A 62 6.66 21.39 -0.71
N ALA A 63 5.95 20.34 -1.08
CA ALA A 63 5.98 19.78 -2.42
C ALA A 63 4.92 20.45 -3.31
N LYS A 64 5.29 20.72 -4.56
CA LYS A 64 4.40 21.24 -5.61
C LYS A 64 4.08 20.13 -6.59
N ASP A 65 2.94 20.21 -7.26
CA ASP A 65 2.53 19.24 -8.27
C ASP A 65 3.07 19.62 -9.66
N PRO A 66 4.14 18.99 -10.16
CA PRO A 66 4.69 19.37 -11.46
C PRO A 66 3.78 18.99 -12.64
N PHE A 67 2.66 18.30 -12.41
CA PHE A 67 1.77 17.78 -13.44
C PHE A 67 0.53 18.67 -13.68
N THR A 68 0.33 19.74 -12.92
CA THR A 68 -0.76 20.71 -13.16
C THR A 68 -0.27 21.99 -13.84
N THR A 69 -1.07 22.47 -14.80
CA THR A 69 -0.89 23.76 -15.49
C THR A 69 -1.66 24.91 -14.83
N GLU A 70 -2.47 24.60 -13.81
CA GLU A 70 -3.16 25.60 -13.02
C GLU A 70 -2.16 26.44 -12.23
N GLY A 71 -2.51 27.71 -11.98
CA GLY A 71 -1.62 28.86 -11.66
C GLY A 71 -0.58 28.72 -10.53
N PRO A 72 -0.36 29.75 -9.69
CA PRO A 72 0.68 29.66 -8.66
C PRO A 72 0.36 28.51 -7.70
N GLN A 73 1.17 27.47 -7.72
CA GLN A 73 0.91 26.29 -6.89
C GLN A 73 1.25 26.56 -5.43
N VAL A 74 0.24 26.33 -4.58
CA VAL A 74 0.43 26.25 -3.13
C VAL A 74 1.11 24.91 -2.84
N GLY A 75 2.27 24.95 -2.20
CA GLY A 75 2.97 23.73 -1.83
C GLY A 75 2.21 22.98 -0.73
N PHE A 76 2.23 21.65 -0.81
CA PHE A 76 1.58 20.74 0.13
C PHE A 76 2.62 20.02 1.00
N PHE A 77 2.24 19.70 2.24
CA PHE A 77 3.05 18.90 3.14
C PHE A 77 2.37 17.56 3.43
N ASN A 78 3.06 16.47 3.11
CA ASN A 78 2.65 15.12 3.50
C ASN A 78 3.77 14.48 4.34
N LEU A 79 3.47 14.14 5.60
CA LEU A 79 4.47 13.60 6.53
C LEU A 79 5.13 12.31 6.01
N PHE A 80 4.34 11.40 5.41
CA PHE A 80 4.85 10.14 4.89
C PHE A 80 5.81 10.36 3.72
N LEU A 81 5.40 11.18 2.75
CA LEU A 81 6.23 11.47 1.56
C LEU A 81 7.45 12.31 1.92
N PHE A 82 7.33 13.23 2.89
CA PHE A 82 8.46 13.94 3.47
C PHE A 82 9.46 12.99 4.12
N ALA A 83 9.00 12.05 4.95
CA ALA A 83 9.86 11.07 5.58
C ALA A 83 10.60 10.20 4.54
N LEU A 84 9.91 9.76 3.48
CA LEU A 84 10.56 9.06 2.38
C LEU A 84 11.57 9.93 1.63
N GLY A 85 11.31 11.23 1.48
CA GLY A 85 12.25 12.18 0.86
C GLY A 85 13.52 12.36 1.68
N VAL A 86 13.37 12.52 3.00
CA VAL A 86 14.50 12.56 3.93
C VAL A 86 15.31 11.26 3.86
N LEU A 87 14.65 10.10 3.85
CA LEU A 87 15.32 8.81 3.69
C LEU A 87 16.02 8.68 2.32
N SER A 88 15.42 9.21 1.25
CA SER A 88 16.01 9.23 -0.09
C SER A 88 17.32 10.02 -0.10
N ALA A 89 17.32 11.21 0.53
CA ALA A 89 18.52 12.04 0.66
C ALA A 89 19.60 11.37 1.53
N LEU A 90 19.22 10.81 2.68
CA LEU A 90 20.14 10.17 3.62
C LEU A 90 20.81 8.91 3.04
N LEU A 91 20.02 8.06 2.38
CA LEU A 91 20.49 6.79 1.83
C LEU A 91 21.02 6.91 0.40
N ARG A 92 20.84 8.07 -0.25
CA ARG A 92 21.15 8.31 -1.66
C ARG A 92 20.48 7.29 -2.59
N LEU A 93 19.23 6.93 -2.28
CA LEU A 93 18.44 5.98 -3.05
C LEU A 93 17.41 6.71 -3.89
N ASP A 94 17.17 6.22 -5.11
CA ASP A 94 16.06 6.70 -5.94
C ASP A 94 14.73 6.47 -5.20
N PRO A 95 13.84 7.47 -5.16
CA PRO A 95 12.51 7.37 -4.54
C PRO A 95 11.71 6.12 -4.90
N ILE A 96 11.86 5.58 -6.11
CA ILE A 96 11.15 4.35 -6.51
C ILE A 96 11.50 3.15 -5.61
N TRP A 97 12.75 3.04 -5.15
CA TRP A 97 13.16 1.94 -4.28
C TRP A 97 12.58 2.08 -2.89
N LEU A 98 12.53 3.31 -2.36
CA LEU A 98 11.90 3.58 -1.08
C LEU A 98 10.39 3.39 -1.13
N TRP A 99 9.77 3.74 -2.25
CA TRP A 99 8.36 3.44 -2.51
C TRP A 99 8.09 1.94 -2.41
N HIS A 100 8.83 1.11 -3.16
CA HIS A 100 8.66 -0.35 -3.10
C HIS A 100 8.99 -0.95 -1.73
N ALA A 101 10.05 -0.47 -1.06
CA ALA A 101 10.39 -0.90 0.29
C ALA A 101 9.26 -0.57 1.28
N SER A 102 8.70 0.64 1.19
CA SER A 102 7.60 1.07 2.06
C SER A 102 6.33 0.24 1.85
N ARG A 103 6.09 -0.31 0.66
CA ARG A 103 4.96 -1.25 0.46
C ARG A 103 5.18 -2.57 1.16
N VAL A 104 6.40 -3.09 1.12
CA VAL A 104 6.74 -4.30 1.89
C VAL A 104 6.50 -4.03 3.36
N VAL A 105 6.99 -2.91 3.90
CA VAL A 105 6.72 -2.51 5.29
C VAL A 105 5.22 -2.40 5.55
N GLY A 106 4.46 -1.77 4.65
CA GLY A 106 3.01 -1.65 4.72
C GLY A 106 2.28 -2.98 4.82
N CYS A 107 2.73 -4.01 4.08
CA CYS A 107 2.18 -5.37 4.18
C CYS A 107 2.32 -5.94 5.60
N PHE A 108 3.51 -5.85 6.18
CA PHE A 108 3.76 -6.36 7.53
C PHE A 108 3.05 -5.53 8.60
N ALA A 109 3.06 -4.21 8.46
CA ALA A 109 2.42 -3.29 9.40
C ALA A 109 0.91 -3.52 9.44
N LEU A 110 0.25 -3.59 8.27
CA LEU A 110 -1.19 -3.81 8.19
C LEU A 110 -1.59 -5.14 8.83
N VAL A 111 -0.93 -6.25 8.47
CA VAL A 111 -1.26 -7.56 9.06
C VAL A 111 -0.98 -7.62 10.57
N ALA A 112 0.12 -7.01 11.03
CA ALA A 112 0.44 -6.96 12.46
C ALA A 112 -0.53 -6.08 13.26
N SER A 113 -1.00 -4.97 12.69
CA SER A 113 -2.01 -4.10 13.31
C SER A 113 -3.39 -4.75 13.34
N ALA A 114 -3.78 -5.42 12.25
CA ALA A 114 -5.01 -6.22 12.19
C ALA A 114 -5.00 -7.34 13.23
N TRP A 115 -3.85 -7.97 13.44
CA TRP A 115 -3.65 -8.94 14.51
C TRP A 115 -3.87 -8.34 15.89
N ALA A 116 -3.24 -7.19 16.16
CA ALA A 116 -3.32 -6.50 17.44
C ALA A 116 -4.76 -6.13 17.79
N LEU A 117 -5.50 -5.57 16.83
CA LEU A 117 -6.92 -5.24 16.98
C LEU A 117 -7.77 -6.50 17.15
N SER A 118 -7.61 -7.50 16.29
CA SER A 118 -8.43 -8.73 16.31
C SER A 118 -8.33 -9.47 17.64
N ARG A 119 -7.13 -9.52 18.23
CA ARG A 119 -6.91 -10.16 19.53
C ARG A 119 -7.64 -9.49 20.69
N ARG A 120 -7.95 -8.20 20.57
CA ARG A 120 -8.67 -7.42 21.58
C ARG A 120 -10.16 -7.42 21.32
N ALA A 121 -10.55 -7.30 20.07
CA ALA A 121 -11.95 -7.23 19.66
C ALA A 121 -12.66 -8.60 19.65
N LEU A 122 -11.93 -9.71 19.47
CA LEU A 122 -12.51 -11.04 19.27
C LEU A 122 -12.10 -12.01 20.39
N SER A 123 -13.08 -12.68 20.99
CA SER A 123 -12.85 -13.59 22.12
C SER A 123 -12.28 -14.96 21.71
N HIS A 124 -12.54 -15.44 20.49
CA HIS A 124 -12.24 -16.81 20.10
C HIS A 124 -10.94 -16.97 19.31
N PRO A 125 -10.01 -17.88 19.70
CA PRO A 125 -8.74 -18.18 19.00
C PRO A 125 -8.78 -18.33 17.49
N LEU A 126 -9.81 -18.99 16.99
CA LEU A 126 -9.99 -19.17 15.56
C LEU A 126 -10.39 -17.86 14.86
N ALA A 127 -11.18 -17.01 15.52
CA ALA A 127 -11.73 -15.79 14.92
C ALA A 127 -10.63 -14.78 14.60
N TRP A 128 -9.72 -14.50 15.55
CA TRP A 128 -8.59 -13.59 15.27
C TRP A 128 -7.50 -14.18 14.38
N ARG A 129 -7.49 -15.50 14.15
CA ARG A 129 -6.62 -16.11 13.13
C ARG A 129 -7.22 -16.03 11.73
N LEU A 130 -8.52 -16.28 11.61
CA LEU A 130 -9.25 -16.16 10.34
C LEU A 130 -9.38 -14.70 9.91
N SER A 131 -9.52 -13.77 10.86
CA SER A 131 -9.56 -12.34 10.55
C SER A 131 -8.32 -11.87 9.81
N LEU A 132 -7.12 -12.42 10.09
CA LEU A 132 -5.92 -12.08 9.33
C LEU A 132 -6.05 -12.41 7.85
N TRP A 133 -6.59 -13.58 7.53
CA TRP A 133 -6.80 -14.00 6.15
C TRP A 133 -7.88 -13.15 5.48
N LEU A 134 -8.97 -12.86 6.18
CA LEU A 134 -10.06 -12.04 5.65
C LEU A 134 -9.65 -10.57 5.46
N VAL A 135 -8.91 -9.99 6.39
CA VAL A 135 -8.38 -8.63 6.26
C VAL A 135 -7.36 -8.55 5.14
N SER A 136 -6.51 -9.57 4.98
CA SER A 136 -5.44 -9.55 3.97
C SER A 136 -5.94 -9.91 2.58
N PHE A 137 -6.98 -10.74 2.43
CA PHE A 137 -7.39 -11.32 1.14
C PHE A 137 -8.91 -11.39 0.91
N GLY A 138 -9.73 -11.01 1.88
CA GLY A 138 -11.18 -11.25 1.88
C GLY A 138 -12.01 -10.29 1.04
N SER A 139 -11.44 -9.17 0.59
CA SER A 139 -12.10 -8.15 -0.23
C SER A 139 -12.36 -8.58 -1.69
N GLY A 140 -12.29 -9.89 -1.98
CA GLY A 140 -12.43 -10.45 -3.33
C GLY A 140 -11.12 -10.48 -4.13
N LEU A 141 -11.24 -10.84 -5.41
CA LEU A 141 -10.11 -11.00 -6.34
C LEU A 141 -9.95 -9.82 -7.32
N GLY A 142 -10.58 -8.68 -7.05
CA GLY A 142 -10.53 -7.50 -7.93
C GLY A 142 -9.11 -7.00 -8.20
N TRP A 143 -8.18 -7.25 -7.27
CA TRP A 143 -6.76 -6.97 -7.44
C TRP A 143 -6.09 -7.78 -8.57
N LEU A 144 -6.65 -8.92 -9.00
CA LEU A 144 -6.14 -9.67 -10.16
C LEU A 144 -6.28 -8.87 -11.46
N GLN A 145 -7.22 -7.93 -11.52
CA GLN A 145 -7.37 -7.08 -12.69
C GLN A 145 -6.23 -6.08 -12.82
N ALA A 146 -5.66 -5.60 -11.71
CA ALA A 146 -4.40 -4.86 -11.71
C ALA A 146 -3.23 -5.68 -12.29
N LEU A 147 -3.39 -7.00 -12.42
CA LEU A 147 -2.44 -7.92 -13.05
C LEU A 147 -2.78 -8.23 -14.51
N GLY A 148 -3.78 -7.55 -15.08
CA GLY A 148 -4.23 -7.78 -16.45
C GLY A 148 -5.11 -9.02 -16.63
N VAL A 149 -5.60 -9.64 -15.54
CA VAL A 149 -6.58 -10.73 -15.66
C VAL A 149 -7.93 -10.13 -16.09
N PRO A 150 -8.50 -10.54 -17.24
CA PRO A 150 -9.81 -10.08 -17.67
C PRO A 150 -10.87 -10.75 -16.80
N LEU A 151 -11.19 -10.12 -15.67
CA LEU A 151 -12.32 -10.49 -14.86
C LEU A 151 -13.57 -9.85 -15.49
N ASP A 152 -14.42 -10.67 -16.10
CA ASP A 152 -15.71 -10.28 -16.71
C ASP A 152 -16.79 -10.00 -15.64
N SER A 153 -16.35 -9.46 -14.49
CA SER A 153 -17.21 -9.20 -13.35
C SER A 153 -17.98 -7.91 -13.59
N THR A 154 -19.29 -8.02 -13.41
CA THR A 154 -20.27 -6.93 -13.24
C THR A 154 -19.84 -5.77 -12.33
N ASP A 155 -18.74 -5.92 -11.59
CA ASP A 155 -18.05 -4.93 -10.77
C ASP A 155 -17.35 -3.82 -11.58
N TYR A 156 -17.13 -4.02 -12.89
CA TYR A 156 -16.41 -3.08 -13.75
C TYR A 156 -17.31 -2.35 -14.75
N ARG A 157 -18.47 -1.87 -14.29
CA ARG A 157 -19.17 -0.80 -15.01
C ARG A 157 -18.60 0.53 -14.52
N PRO A 158 -18.22 1.47 -15.42
CA PRO A 158 -17.77 2.83 -15.06
C PRO A 158 -18.74 3.64 -14.16
N ARG A 159 -19.94 3.11 -13.88
CA ARG A 159 -20.94 3.66 -12.96
C ARG A 159 -20.82 3.18 -11.51
N LEU A 160 -19.95 2.21 -11.18
CA LEU A 160 -19.76 1.66 -9.83
C LEU A 160 -18.31 1.84 -9.35
N LEU A 161 -17.82 3.08 -9.42
CA LEU A 161 -16.49 3.54 -8.97
C LEU A 161 -16.09 3.17 -7.52
N GLY A 162 -16.95 2.53 -6.73
CA GLY A 162 -16.74 2.25 -5.31
C GLY A 162 -16.14 0.88 -4.95
N LEU A 163 -15.84 0.00 -5.92
CA LEU A 163 -15.45 -1.40 -5.64
C LEU A 163 -13.96 -1.74 -5.85
N ILE A 164 -13.14 -0.77 -6.31
CA ILE A 164 -11.74 -1.00 -6.71
C ILE A 164 -10.87 0.18 -6.32
N THR A 165 -11.27 0.88 -5.27
CA THR A 165 -10.49 1.92 -4.63
C THR A 165 -9.50 1.23 -3.69
N PRO A 166 -8.18 1.44 -3.85
CA PRO A 166 -7.18 0.93 -2.91
C PRO A 166 -7.55 1.20 -1.44
N GLU A 167 -8.25 2.30 -1.18
CA GLU A 167 -8.77 2.73 0.12
C GLU A 167 -9.78 1.77 0.76
N THR A 168 -10.47 0.94 -0.03
CA THR A 168 -11.49 -0.01 0.47
C THR A 168 -11.05 -1.48 0.39
N VAL A 169 -9.96 -1.75 -0.34
CA VAL A 169 -9.45 -3.11 -0.58
C VAL A 169 -8.02 -3.21 -0.04
N ASN A 170 -7.87 -3.78 1.16
CA ASN A 170 -6.58 -3.85 1.87
C ASN A 170 -5.46 -4.51 1.04
N PHE A 171 -5.76 -5.60 0.32
CA PHE A 171 -4.76 -6.23 -0.54
C PHE A 171 -4.31 -5.32 -1.68
N LEU A 172 -5.26 -4.61 -2.29
CA LEU A 172 -4.97 -3.66 -3.35
C LEU A 172 -4.14 -2.49 -2.81
N SER A 173 -4.46 -1.97 -1.62
CA SER A 173 -3.63 -1.01 -0.88
C SER A 173 -2.19 -1.51 -0.74
N MET A 174 -1.98 -2.72 -0.23
CA MET A 174 -0.66 -3.35 -0.10
C MET A 174 0.06 -3.49 -1.45
N LEU A 175 -0.68 -3.77 -2.53
CA LEU A 175 -0.17 -3.92 -3.88
C LEU A 175 0.28 -2.59 -4.49
N VAL A 176 -0.54 -1.56 -4.41
CA VAL A 176 -0.38 -0.34 -5.22
C VAL A 176 0.17 0.86 -4.44
N ASN A 177 -0.20 1.03 -3.18
CA ASN A 177 0.03 2.28 -2.45
C ASN A 177 0.44 2.06 -0.98
N PRO A 178 1.74 2.29 -0.65
CA PRO A 178 2.24 2.15 0.72
C PRO A 178 1.62 3.14 1.69
N LEU A 179 1.28 4.36 1.24
CA LEU A 179 0.64 5.37 2.09
C LEU A 179 -0.66 4.81 2.66
N PHE A 180 -1.51 4.21 1.83
CA PHE A 180 -2.79 3.64 2.29
C PHE A 180 -2.58 2.46 3.22
N SER A 181 -1.73 1.49 2.86
CA SER A 181 -1.49 0.33 3.73
C SER A 181 -0.93 0.71 5.12
N LEU A 182 -0.10 1.76 5.19
CA LEU A 182 0.44 2.27 6.45
C LEU A 182 -0.58 3.13 7.21
N SER A 183 -1.38 3.94 6.53
CA SER A 183 -2.47 4.70 7.16
C SER A 183 -3.49 3.75 7.81
N ILE A 184 -3.96 2.74 7.07
CA ILE A 184 -4.85 1.69 7.58
C ILE A 184 -4.20 0.99 8.78
N SER A 185 -2.90 0.71 8.72
CA SER A 185 -2.19 0.10 9.84
C SER A 185 -2.21 0.98 11.10
N LEU A 186 -1.98 2.29 10.96
CA LEU A 186 -2.04 3.24 12.07
C LEU A 186 -3.46 3.37 12.64
N GLU A 187 -4.48 3.38 11.79
CA GLU A 187 -5.88 3.40 12.21
C GLU A 187 -6.23 2.15 13.05
N LEU A 188 -5.85 0.95 12.57
CA LEU A 188 -6.07 -0.31 13.28
C LEU A 188 -5.33 -0.35 14.63
N LEU A 189 -4.10 0.19 14.69
CA LEU A 189 -3.36 0.32 15.94
C LEU A 189 -4.02 1.30 16.90
N ALA A 190 -4.48 2.46 16.41
CA ALA A 190 -5.18 3.45 17.23
C ALA A 190 -6.45 2.84 17.86
N LEU A 191 -7.26 2.13 17.06
CA LEU A 191 -8.44 1.41 17.56
C LEU A 191 -8.05 0.30 18.56
N SER A 192 -6.96 -0.42 18.28
CA SER A 192 -6.44 -1.45 19.19
C SER A 192 -6.08 -0.86 20.55
N PHE A 193 -5.41 0.30 20.60
CA PHE A 193 -5.07 0.96 21.86
C PHE A 193 -6.29 1.57 22.55
N TRP A 194 -7.24 2.08 21.78
CA TRP A 194 -8.49 2.59 22.33
C TRP A 194 -9.28 1.49 23.07
N LEU A 195 -9.33 0.26 22.54
CA LEU A 195 -9.97 -0.87 23.22
C LEU A 195 -9.27 -1.27 24.53
N ASP A 196 -7.96 -1.08 24.66
CA ASP A 196 -7.23 -1.35 25.91
C ASP A 196 -7.51 -0.28 26.99
N ALA A 197 -8.03 0.89 26.59
CA ALA A 197 -8.33 1.99 27.48
C ALA A 197 -9.77 1.99 28.03
N LEU A 198 -10.63 1.07 27.55
CA LEU A 198 -11.99 0.83 28.05
C LEU A 198 -11.97 -0.13 29.24
#